data_AF-A0A821EKD5-F1
#
_entry.id   AF-A0A821EKD5-F1
#
_cell.length_a   1.000
_cell.length_b   1.000
_cell.length_c   1.000
_cell.angle_alpha   90.00
_cell.angle_beta   90.00
_cell.angle_gamma   90.00
#
_symmetry.space_group_name_H-M   'P 1'
#
loop_
_entity.id
_entity.type
_entity.pdbx_description
1 polymer ?
#
loop_
_entity_poly.entity_id
_entity_poly.type
_entity_poly.pdbx_seq_one_letter_code
_entity_poly.pdbx_strand_id
1 'polypeptide(L)'
;MSSPFGGLLFLQSPDGESNLIIVRLHHVVLTPTYDLTDPYREITWQDRREYEGLWADIAGQHIVFNLPSKSVHNLDSAQLDEVLQFWDTVVLAHHELRGTTPKHRERIVCDEQPSVGYMHSGYPIMTHLDVCDPKSNEFILNGPHLKKNGCWGLFHELGHNMQRDWWTFAGSVEVTVNIFTLHAMDTVCHIQPWIHSWLRDQISDIKKYIENGSKFHAWKNSPGVGLFVYAQLVREYGWDNYKAVFRQYEQTRPVLHNDQEKMDRWIETFSRQVGYNLIPLFKFWGFPVSQSTIDALLTLEIADISDEFIEMAPERYQI
;
A
#
# COMPACT_ATOMS: atom_id res chain seq x y z
N MET A 1 -30.15 -23.08 2.12
CA MET A 1 -29.85 -21.75 1.55
C MET A 1 -29.90 -21.88 0.04
N SER A 2 -30.48 -20.91 -0.66
CA SER A 2 -30.52 -20.87 -2.12
C SER A 2 -30.20 -19.44 -2.57
N SER A 3 -29.32 -19.28 -3.55
CA SER A 3 -29.03 -18.01 -4.21
C SER A 3 -29.48 -18.11 -5.67
N PRO A 4 -30.25 -17.14 -6.21
CA PRO A 4 -30.62 -17.13 -7.62
C PRO A 4 -29.42 -16.93 -8.56
N PHE A 5 -28.30 -16.41 -8.03
CA PHE A 5 -27.08 -16.13 -8.79
C PHE A 5 -25.97 -17.16 -8.58
N GLY A 6 -26.14 -18.06 -7.59
CA GLY A 6 -25.02 -18.82 -7.04
C GLY A 6 -24.02 -17.91 -6.30
N GLY A 7 -22.80 -18.39 -6.10
CA GLY A 7 -21.71 -17.63 -5.48
C GLY A 7 -20.82 -18.47 -4.57
N LEU A 8 -19.65 -17.93 -4.24
CA LEU A 8 -18.78 -18.49 -3.21
C LEU A 8 -19.48 -18.45 -1.85
N LEU A 9 -19.29 -19.51 -1.06
CA LEU A 9 -19.82 -19.60 0.30
C LEU A 9 -18.73 -19.19 1.30
N PHE A 10 -19.02 -18.18 2.10
CA PHE A 10 -18.13 -17.70 3.15
C PHE A 10 -18.73 -18.00 4.53
N LEU A 11 -17.88 -18.44 5.46
CA LEU A 11 -18.24 -18.58 6.87
C LEU A 11 -17.66 -17.39 7.62
N GLN A 12 -18.54 -16.58 8.21
CA GLN A 12 -18.15 -15.45 9.05
C GLN A 12 -18.23 -15.85 10.52
N SER A 13 -17.10 -15.76 11.22
CA SER A 13 -17.07 -15.92 12.67
C SER A 13 -17.46 -14.59 13.34
N PRO A 14 -18.20 -14.61 14.47
CA PRO A 14 -18.33 -13.42 15.30
C PRO A 14 -16.97 -12.99 15.86
N ASP A 15 -16.86 -11.74 16.29
CA ASP A 15 -15.67 -11.23 16.96
C ASP A 15 -15.42 -11.96 18.29
N GLY A 16 -14.14 -12.26 18.59
CA GLY A 16 -13.70 -12.87 19.85
C GLY A 16 -13.36 -14.35 19.78
N GLU A 17 -13.21 -14.99 20.95
CA GLU A 17 -12.92 -16.42 21.04
C GLU A 17 -14.08 -17.23 20.44
N SER A 18 -13.75 -18.05 19.45
CA SER A 18 -14.71 -18.84 18.69
C SER A 18 -14.39 -20.31 18.84
N ASN A 19 -15.40 -21.14 19.10
CA ASN A 19 -15.23 -22.59 19.17
C ASN A 19 -15.04 -23.18 17.76
N LEU A 20 -14.30 -24.28 17.67
CA LEU A 20 -14.22 -25.07 16.45
C LEU A 20 -15.61 -25.63 16.11
N ILE A 21 -16.07 -25.39 14.88
CA ILE A 21 -17.30 -25.97 14.34
C ILE A 21 -16.99 -26.85 13.13
N ILE A 22 -17.76 -27.91 12.95
CA ILE A 22 -17.72 -28.74 11.75
C ILE A 22 -18.97 -28.44 10.93
N VAL A 23 -18.79 -27.84 9.76
CA VAL A 23 -19.88 -27.55 8.82
C VAL A 23 -19.86 -28.58 7.70
N ARG A 24 -20.98 -29.26 7.47
CA ARG A 24 -21.15 -30.18 6.33
C ARG A 24 -22.12 -29.55 5.34
N LEU A 25 -21.63 -29.30 4.13
CA LEU A 25 -22.41 -28.74 3.04
C LEU A 25 -22.77 -29.85 2.05
N HIS A 26 -24.02 -29.86 1.60
CA HIS A 26 -24.54 -30.79 0.61
C HIS A 26 -25.12 -30.00 -0.57
N HIS A 27 -25.10 -30.58 -1.77
CA HIS A 27 -25.58 -29.94 -3.00
C HIS A 27 -24.84 -28.62 -3.32
N VAL A 28 -23.51 -28.63 -3.14
CA VAL A 28 -22.62 -27.53 -3.50
C VAL A 28 -21.77 -27.92 -4.71
N VAL A 29 -21.39 -26.92 -5.50
CA VAL A 29 -20.39 -27.07 -6.57
C VAL A 29 -19.03 -26.75 -5.96
N LEU A 30 -18.07 -27.66 -6.13
CA LEU A 30 -16.70 -27.42 -5.70
C LEU A 30 -16.05 -26.40 -6.65
N THR A 31 -15.13 -25.61 -6.12
CA THR A 31 -14.43 -24.58 -6.89
C THR A 31 -12.92 -24.73 -6.72
N PRO A 32 -12.09 -24.30 -7.68
CA PRO A 32 -10.65 -24.29 -7.50
C PRO A 32 -10.26 -23.53 -6.24
N THR A 33 -9.63 -24.25 -5.31
CA THR A 33 -9.17 -23.71 -4.03
C THR A 33 -7.75 -24.14 -3.76
N TYR A 34 -6.90 -23.17 -3.48
CA TYR A 34 -5.50 -23.38 -3.10
C TYR A 34 -5.19 -22.47 -1.91
N ASP A 35 -4.66 -23.02 -0.82
CA ASP A 35 -4.38 -22.27 0.40
C ASP A 35 -3.02 -22.69 0.95
N LEU A 36 -2.10 -21.74 1.15
CA LEU A 36 -0.76 -22.01 1.70
C LEU A 36 -0.79 -22.69 3.07
N THR A 37 -1.86 -22.50 3.83
CA THR A 37 -2.05 -23.10 5.16
C THR A 37 -2.63 -24.52 5.12
N ASP A 38 -3.12 -24.99 3.97
CA ASP A 38 -3.55 -26.37 3.78
C ASP A 38 -2.32 -27.27 3.54
N PRO A 39 -2.03 -28.24 4.42
CA PRO A 39 -0.88 -29.15 4.27
C PRO A 39 -1.02 -30.11 3.09
N TYR A 40 -2.22 -30.25 2.51
CA TYR A 40 -2.50 -31.12 1.35
C TYR A 40 -2.62 -30.35 0.04
N ARG A 41 -2.34 -29.03 0.04
CA ARG A 41 -2.53 -28.16 -1.13
C ARG A 41 -1.83 -28.68 -2.40
N GLU A 42 -0.58 -29.11 -2.29
CA GLU A 42 0.21 -29.56 -3.45
C GLU A 42 -0.36 -30.85 -4.07
N ILE A 43 -0.66 -31.84 -3.23
CA ILE A 43 -1.15 -33.16 -3.67
C ILE A 43 -2.55 -33.06 -4.26
N THR A 44 -3.39 -32.16 -3.72
CA THR A 44 -4.78 -32.02 -4.14
C THR A 44 -4.97 -31.04 -5.30
N TRP A 45 -3.98 -30.21 -5.62
CA TRP A 45 -4.14 -29.13 -6.60
C TRP A 45 -4.47 -29.61 -8.02
N GLN A 46 -3.87 -30.73 -8.46
CA GLN A 46 -4.13 -31.28 -9.80
C GLN A 46 -5.61 -31.62 -10.01
N ASP A 47 -6.29 -32.07 -8.96
CA ASP A 47 -7.74 -32.34 -9.01
C ASP A 47 -8.55 -31.06 -8.77
N ARG A 48 -8.18 -30.27 -7.75
CA ARG A 48 -8.93 -29.06 -7.35
C ARG A 48 -9.00 -28.01 -8.44
N ARG A 49 -7.95 -27.85 -9.25
CA ARG A 49 -7.91 -26.84 -10.32
C ARG A 49 -8.92 -27.10 -11.44
N GLU A 50 -9.44 -28.32 -11.56
CA GLU A 50 -10.42 -28.73 -12.58
C GLU A 50 -11.87 -28.67 -12.07
N TYR A 51 -12.09 -28.24 -10.82
CA TYR A 51 -13.44 -28.13 -10.26
C TYR A 51 -14.30 -27.09 -11.00
N GLU A 52 -15.59 -27.39 -11.14
CA GLU A 52 -16.52 -26.68 -12.05
C GLU A 52 -16.97 -25.29 -11.58
N GLY A 53 -16.66 -24.90 -10.34
CA GLY A 53 -17.02 -23.58 -9.82
C GLY A 53 -16.44 -22.46 -10.68
N LEU A 54 -17.19 -21.37 -10.87
CA LEU A 54 -16.83 -20.29 -11.80
C LEU A 54 -15.73 -19.36 -11.27
N TRP A 55 -15.51 -19.35 -9.95
CA TRP A 55 -14.58 -18.47 -9.25
C TRP A 55 -13.62 -19.26 -8.38
N ALA A 56 -12.32 -19.06 -8.55
CA ALA A 56 -11.31 -19.64 -7.67
C ALA A 56 -11.20 -18.85 -6.36
N ASP A 57 -10.80 -19.53 -5.29
CA ASP A 57 -10.36 -18.93 -4.02
C ASP A 57 -8.91 -19.37 -3.77
N ILE A 58 -7.97 -18.45 -4.04
CA ILE A 58 -6.53 -18.71 -4.00
C ILE A 58 -5.93 -17.88 -2.89
N ALA A 59 -5.36 -18.52 -1.87
CA ALA A 59 -5.02 -17.91 -0.61
C ALA A 59 -3.56 -18.13 -0.18
N GLY A 60 -2.90 -17.02 0.16
CA GLY A 60 -1.72 -17.02 1.01
C GLY A 60 -2.09 -17.09 2.50
N GLN A 61 -1.11 -16.89 3.36
CA GLN A 61 -1.31 -16.75 4.80
C GLN A 61 -2.00 -15.44 5.17
N HIS A 62 -1.72 -14.36 4.42
CA HIS A 62 -2.14 -12.99 4.72
C HIS A 62 -2.98 -12.34 3.62
N ILE A 63 -3.25 -13.04 2.52
CA ILE A 63 -4.02 -12.51 1.39
C ILE A 63 -4.84 -13.60 0.69
N VAL A 64 -5.99 -13.24 0.12
CA VAL A 64 -6.84 -14.12 -0.69
C VAL A 64 -7.24 -13.42 -1.98
N PHE A 65 -7.22 -14.16 -3.09
CA PHE A 65 -7.69 -13.74 -4.39
C PHE A 65 -8.96 -14.49 -4.78
N ASN A 66 -10.00 -13.74 -5.17
CA ASN A 66 -11.12 -14.28 -5.90
C ASN A 66 -11.07 -13.81 -7.35
N LEU A 67 -10.86 -14.77 -8.24
CA LEU A 67 -10.69 -14.55 -9.67
C LEU A 67 -11.40 -15.67 -10.46
N PRO A 68 -11.71 -15.47 -11.76
CA PRO A 68 -12.34 -16.52 -12.56
C PRO A 68 -11.52 -17.83 -12.55
N SER A 69 -12.18 -18.97 -12.39
CA SER A 69 -11.49 -20.28 -12.30
C SER A 69 -10.61 -20.58 -13.50
N LYS A 70 -11.04 -20.19 -14.70
CA LYS A 70 -10.26 -20.33 -15.95
C LYS A 70 -8.85 -19.74 -15.86
N SER A 71 -8.62 -18.76 -14.98
CA SER A 71 -7.35 -18.08 -14.80
C SER A 71 -6.29 -18.95 -14.10
N VAL A 72 -6.70 -20.01 -13.40
CA VAL A 72 -5.80 -20.82 -12.56
C VAL A 72 -5.58 -22.25 -13.06
N HIS A 73 -6.36 -22.73 -14.04
CA HIS A 73 -6.31 -24.13 -14.52
C HIS A 73 -4.90 -24.56 -14.97
N ASN A 74 -4.12 -23.65 -15.56
CA ASN A 74 -2.80 -23.95 -16.10
C ASN A 74 -1.65 -23.62 -15.12
N LEU A 75 -1.94 -23.20 -13.90
CA LEU A 75 -0.92 -22.97 -12.87
C LEU A 75 -0.61 -24.28 -12.15
N ASP A 76 0.67 -24.55 -11.89
CA ASP A 76 1.08 -25.62 -10.99
C ASP A 76 1.18 -25.13 -9.53
N SER A 77 1.34 -26.08 -8.60
CA SER A 77 1.41 -25.78 -7.17
C SER A 77 2.66 -24.98 -6.79
N ALA A 78 3.78 -25.17 -7.50
CA ALA A 78 5.02 -24.45 -7.22
C ALA A 78 4.91 -22.97 -7.62
N GLN A 79 4.29 -22.69 -8.77
CA GLN A 79 3.97 -21.33 -9.22
C GLN A 79 3.03 -20.63 -8.24
N LEU A 80 2.01 -21.33 -7.75
CA LEU A 80 1.10 -20.79 -6.73
C LEU A 80 1.80 -20.54 -5.40
N ASP A 81 2.60 -21.48 -4.92
CA ASP A 81 3.38 -21.30 -3.69
C ASP A 81 4.29 -20.08 -3.78
N GLU A 82 5.01 -19.94 -4.90
CA GLU A 82 5.92 -18.82 -5.14
C GLU A 82 5.19 -17.46 -5.13
N VAL A 83 4.09 -17.34 -5.87
CA VAL A 83 3.40 -16.05 -6.01
C VAL A 83 2.59 -15.68 -4.77
N LEU A 84 2.02 -16.65 -4.06
CA LEU A 84 1.28 -16.38 -2.82
C LEU A 84 2.23 -15.98 -1.68
N GLN A 85 3.42 -16.59 -1.59
CA GLN A 85 4.45 -16.16 -0.65
C GLN A 85 4.96 -14.74 -0.96
N PHE A 86 5.07 -14.39 -2.24
CA PHE A 86 5.37 -13.02 -2.65
C PHE A 86 4.31 -12.04 -2.14
N TRP A 87 3.03 -12.31 -2.39
CA TRP A 87 1.94 -11.45 -1.93
C TRP A 87 1.83 -11.37 -0.40
N ASP A 88 2.06 -12.47 0.31
CA ASP A 88 2.15 -12.45 1.78
C ASP A 88 3.29 -11.52 2.26
N THR A 89 4.43 -11.55 1.58
CA THR A 89 5.57 -10.65 1.86
C THR A 89 5.21 -9.20 1.61
N VAL A 90 4.44 -8.89 0.56
CA VAL A 90 3.92 -7.54 0.29
C VAL A 90 3.01 -7.06 1.43
N VAL A 91 2.05 -7.87 1.87
CA VAL A 91 1.15 -7.51 2.99
C VAL A 91 1.96 -7.29 4.27
N LEU A 92 2.94 -8.16 4.55
CA LEU A 92 3.83 -8.01 5.69
C LEU A 92 4.67 -6.73 5.63
N ALA A 93 5.19 -6.34 4.46
CA ALA A 93 5.95 -5.10 4.30
C ALA A 93 5.11 -3.85 4.60
N HIS A 94 3.83 -3.84 4.21
CA HIS A 94 2.90 -2.75 4.55
C HIS A 94 2.69 -2.64 6.06
N HIS A 95 2.45 -3.78 6.70
CA HIS A 95 2.28 -3.86 8.16
C HIS A 95 3.57 -3.52 8.92
N GLU A 96 4.73 -3.93 8.43
CA GLU A 96 6.04 -3.61 8.99
C GLU A 96 6.26 -2.10 9.03
N LEU A 97 6.02 -1.41 7.91
CA LEU A 97 6.16 0.04 7.81
C LEU A 97 5.26 0.75 8.81
N ARG A 98 3.99 0.33 8.86
CA ARG A 98 3.01 0.91 9.77
C ARG A 98 3.31 0.62 11.25
N GLY A 99 4.02 -0.47 11.55
CA GLY A 99 4.24 -0.97 12.91
C GLY A 99 3.06 -1.78 13.47
N THR A 100 2.40 -2.56 12.62
CA THR A 100 1.26 -3.42 12.98
C THR A 100 1.47 -4.86 12.50
N THR A 101 0.51 -5.75 12.80
CA THR A 101 0.49 -7.12 12.27
C THR A 101 -0.84 -7.39 11.56
N PRO A 102 -0.86 -8.25 10.52
CA PRO A 102 -2.10 -8.67 9.89
C PRO A 102 -3.04 -9.34 10.90
N LYS A 103 -4.30 -8.90 10.97
CA LYS A 103 -5.33 -9.48 11.86
C LYS A 103 -6.22 -10.49 11.16
N HIS A 104 -6.37 -10.33 9.86
CA HIS A 104 -7.09 -11.21 8.95
C HIS A 104 -6.35 -11.18 7.61
N ARG A 105 -6.71 -12.08 6.70
CA ARG A 105 -6.22 -11.99 5.32
C ARG A 105 -6.82 -10.75 4.67
N GLU A 106 -6.03 -10.02 3.90
CA GLU A 106 -6.53 -9.08 2.89
C GLU A 106 -7.27 -9.86 1.80
N ARG A 107 -8.26 -9.25 1.15
CA ARG A 107 -9.03 -9.93 0.09
C ARG A 107 -9.07 -9.07 -1.16
N ILE A 108 -8.58 -9.61 -2.27
CA ILE A 108 -8.64 -9.00 -3.60
C ILE A 108 -9.67 -9.75 -4.43
N VAL A 109 -10.62 -9.03 -5.00
CA VAL A 109 -11.67 -9.57 -5.87
C VAL A 109 -11.53 -8.95 -7.26
N CYS A 110 -11.34 -9.80 -8.28
CA CYS A 110 -11.51 -9.37 -9.67
C CYS A 110 -13.01 -9.21 -9.96
N ASP A 111 -13.44 -8.11 -10.56
CA ASP A 111 -14.84 -7.88 -10.95
C ASP A 111 -14.93 -7.27 -12.36
N GLU A 112 -16.06 -7.49 -13.04
CA GLU A 112 -16.37 -6.84 -14.31
C GLU A 112 -16.76 -5.37 -14.08
N GLN A 113 -17.43 -5.07 -12.96
CA GLN A 113 -17.96 -3.74 -12.64
C GLN A 113 -17.57 -3.31 -11.22
N PRO A 114 -16.30 -2.91 -11.00
CA PRO A 114 -15.88 -2.29 -9.74
C PRO A 114 -16.74 -1.08 -9.39
N SER A 115 -16.96 -0.88 -8.09
CA SER A 115 -17.90 0.14 -7.61
C SER A 115 -17.43 1.58 -7.86
N VAL A 116 -16.12 1.80 -7.88
CA VAL A 116 -15.45 3.10 -8.08
C VAL A 116 -14.12 2.87 -8.77
N GLY A 117 -13.83 3.69 -9.79
CA GLY A 117 -12.53 3.70 -10.45
C GLY A 117 -12.16 2.40 -11.16
N TYR A 118 -10.87 2.24 -11.45
CA TYR A 118 -10.32 0.99 -12.00
C TYR A 118 -10.02 -0.03 -10.88
N MET A 119 -9.54 0.46 -9.75
CA MET A 119 -9.31 -0.29 -8.52
C MET A 119 -9.81 0.54 -7.34
N HIS A 120 -10.21 -0.12 -6.26
CA HIS A 120 -10.46 0.55 -4.99
C HIS A 120 -10.14 -0.33 -3.78
N SER A 121 -9.70 0.33 -2.72
CA SER A 121 -9.39 -0.26 -1.43
C SER A 121 -10.64 -0.63 -0.62
N GLY A 122 -10.40 -1.31 0.50
CA GLY A 122 -11.45 -1.80 1.39
C GLY A 122 -11.25 -3.26 1.76
N TYR A 123 -12.33 -3.87 2.24
CA TYR A 123 -12.41 -5.31 2.50
C TYR A 123 -13.69 -5.85 1.86
N PRO A 124 -13.66 -6.23 0.57
CA PRO A 124 -12.46 -6.48 -0.24
C PRO A 124 -11.86 -5.24 -0.93
N ILE A 125 -10.60 -5.37 -1.34
CA ILE A 125 -10.00 -4.60 -2.44
C ILE A 125 -10.59 -5.16 -3.75
N MET A 126 -11.04 -4.30 -4.65
CA MET A 126 -11.56 -4.72 -5.95
C MET A 126 -10.72 -4.19 -7.12
N THR A 127 -10.63 -5.00 -8.17
CA THR A 127 -9.90 -4.71 -9.41
C THR A 127 -10.67 -5.27 -10.62
N HIS A 128 -10.37 -4.81 -11.83
CA HIS A 128 -10.96 -5.36 -13.04
C HIS A 128 -10.47 -6.78 -13.40
N LEU A 129 -11.20 -7.46 -14.29
CA LEU A 129 -10.87 -8.82 -14.76
C LEU A 129 -9.63 -8.91 -15.65
N ASP A 130 -9.12 -7.81 -16.18
CA ASP A 130 -7.98 -7.77 -17.12
C ASP A 130 -6.67 -8.22 -16.47
N VAL A 131 -6.50 -7.96 -15.16
CA VAL A 131 -5.37 -8.47 -14.37
C VAL A 131 -5.50 -9.97 -14.03
N CYS A 132 -6.55 -10.63 -14.53
CA CYS A 132 -6.85 -12.03 -14.23
C CYS A 132 -6.64 -12.93 -15.47
N ASP A 133 -6.08 -12.41 -16.58
CA ASP A 133 -5.68 -13.21 -17.76
C ASP A 133 -4.27 -13.81 -17.56
N PRO A 134 -4.11 -15.15 -17.46
CA PRO A 134 -2.81 -15.80 -17.27
C PRO A 134 -1.82 -15.62 -18.44
N LYS A 135 -2.27 -15.07 -19.59
CA LYS A 135 -1.39 -14.72 -20.71
C LYS A 135 -0.81 -13.30 -20.59
N SER A 136 -1.35 -12.49 -19.69
CA SER A 136 -0.87 -11.13 -19.43
C SER A 136 0.37 -11.13 -18.55
N ASN A 137 1.28 -10.19 -18.80
CA ASN A 137 2.37 -9.90 -17.87
C ASN A 137 1.83 -9.35 -16.54
N GLU A 138 0.75 -8.57 -16.61
CA GLU A 138 0.07 -7.95 -15.46
C GLU A 138 -0.84 -8.93 -14.71
N PHE A 139 -0.76 -10.23 -15.01
CA PHE A 139 -1.55 -11.23 -14.31
C PHE A 139 -1.21 -11.25 -12.82
N ILE A 140 -2.21 -11.13 -11.95
CA ILE A 140 -2.03 -11.04 -10.49
C ILE A 140 -1.37 -12.26 -9.86
N LEU A 141 -1.32 -13.41 -10.56
CA LEU A 141 -0.60 -14.61 -10.11
C LEU A 141 0.67 -14.90 -10.95
N ASN A 142 1.21 -13.91 -11.68
CA ASN A 142 2.48 -14.01 -12.40
C ASN A 142 3.67 -13.66 -11.48
N GLY A 143 4.11 -14.63 -10.67
CA GLY A 143 5.21 -14.47 -9.71
C GLY A 143 6.49 -13.85 -10.30
N PRO A 144 7.04 -14.36 -11.42
CA PRO A 144 8.25 -13.80 -12.02
C PRO A 144 8.13 -12.33 -12.44
N HIS A 145 6.97 -11.93 -13.00
CA HIS A 145 6.73 -10.55 -13.37
C HIS A 145 6.62 -9.65 -12.12
N LEU A 146 5.82 -10.08 -11.13
CA LEU A 146 5.59 -9.33 -9.90
C LEU A 146 6.88 -9.12 -9.09
N LYS A 147 7.74 -10.14 -8.99
CA LYS A 147 9.04 -10.00 -8.32
C LYS A 147 9.94 -8.96 -8.97
N LYS A 148 9.88 -8.87 -10.30
CA LYS A 148 10.75 -7.98 -11.08
C LYS A 148 10.21 -6.55 -11.19
N ASN A 149 8.90 -6.38 -11.32
CA ASN A 149 8.29 -5.10 -11.67
C ASN A 149 7.32 -4.58 -10.59
N GLY A 150 6.94 -5.40 -9.63
CA GLY A 150 5.89 -5.11 -8.66
C GLY A 150 4.51 -5.02 -9.28
N CYS A 151 3.55 -4.52 -8.50
CA CYS A 151 2.21 -4.19 -8.96
C CYS A 151 1.77 -2.90 -8.27
N TRP A 152 2.14 -1.75 -8.84
CA TRP A 152 1.92 -0.44 -8.22
C TRP A 152 0.46 -0.24 -7.79
N GLY A 153 -0.49 -0.56 -8.66
CA GLY A 153 -1.92 -0.40 -8.38
C GLY A 153 -2.40 -1.18 -7.16
N LEU A 154 -2.14 -2.49 -7.09
CA LEU A 154 -2.60 -3.29 -5.94
C LEU A 154 -1.79 -2.99 -4.67
N PHE A 155 -0.52 -2.61 -4.78
CA PHE A 155 0.26 -2.16 -3.62
C PHE A 155 -0.28 -0.83 -3.09
N HIS A 156 -0.73 0.05 -3.98
CA HIS A 156 -1.44 1.27 -3.63
C HIS A 156 -2.76 0.99 -2.88
N GLU A 157 -3.60 0.08 -3.37
CA GLU A 157 -4.83 -0.28 -2.65
C GLU A 157 -4.58 -0.90 -1.27
N LEU A 158 -3.55 -1.74 -1.13
CA LEU A 158 -3.10 -2.25 0.17
C LEU A 158 -2.60 -1.12 1.08
N GLY A 159 -1.93 -0.11 0.52
CA GLY A 159 -1.50 1.10 1.20
C GLY A 159 -2.65 1.91 1.80
N HIS A 160 -3.80 2.00 1.12
CA HIS A 160 -4.96 2.70 1.66
C HIS A 160 -5.45 2.07 2.98
N ASN A 161 -5.43 0.73 3.07
CA ASN A 161 -5.78 0.02 4.31
C ASN A 161 -4.80 0.34 5.48
N MET A 162 -3.61 0.85 5.18
CA MET A 162 -2.62 1.28 6.17
C MET A 162 -2.79 2.72 6.64
N GLN A 163 -3.46 3.59 5.87
CA GLN A 163 -3.57 5.01 6.21
C GLN A 163 -4.29 5.25 7.55
N ARG A 164 -3.90 6.32 8.24
CA ARG A 164 -4.58 6.80 9.45
C ARG A 164 -4.84 8.29 9.36
N ASP A 165 -5.92 8.70 10.01
CA ASP A 165 -6.40 10.08 9.98
C ASP A 165 -5.36 11.06 10.56
N TRP A 166 -4.62 10.68 11.59
CA TRP A 166 -3.66 11.57 12.26
C TRP A 166 -2.40 11.91 11.45
N TRP A 167 -2.14 11.28 10.31
CA TRP A 167 -1.09 11.69 9.36
C TRP A 167 -1.61 11.92 7.94
N THR A 168 -2.90 11.69 7.69
CA THR A 168 -3.54 11.86 6.38
C THR A 168 -4.52 13.03 6.47
N PHE A 169 -4.22 14.09 5.72
CA PHE A 169 -4.97 15.34 5.71
C PHE A 169 -5.63 15.57 4.35
N ALA A 170 -6.54 16.55 4.23
CA ALA A 170 -7.24 16.78 2.98
C ALA A 170 -6.27 17.12 1.83
N GLY A 171 -6.41 16.40 0.72
CA GLY A 171 -5.50 16.49 -0.43
C GLY A 171 -4.25 15.61 -0.35
N SER A 172 -4.08 14.82 0.73
CA SER A 172 -2.95 13.89 0.87
C SER A 172 -3.36 12.40 0.83
N VAL A 173 -4.64 12.08 0.62
CA VAL A 173 -5.11 10.68 0.61
C VAL A 173 -4.39 9.86 -0.46
N GLU A 174 -4.28 10.39 -1.68
CA GLU A 174 -3.54 9.76 -2.79
C GLU A 174 -2.01 9.93 -2.68
N VAL A 175 -1.53 10.60 -1.63
CA VAL A 175 -0.10 10.83 -1.40
C VAL A 175 0.42 9.90 -0.32
N THR A 176 -0.19 9.90 0.87
CA THR A 176 0.33 9.13 2.02
C THR A 176 0.16 7.63 1.84
N VAL A 177 -0.81 7.20 1.03
CA VAL A 177 -0.93 5.80 0.55
C VAL A 177 0.36 5.33 -0.13
N ASN A 178 0.92 6.17 -0.99
CA ASN A 178 2.08 5.82 -1.81
C ASN A 178 3.39 5.75 -1.01
N ILE A 179 3.41 6.19 0.25
CA ILE A 179 4.54 5.91 1.17
C ILE A 179 4.65 4.39 1.38
N PHE A 180 3.52 3.71 1.59
CA PHE A 180 3.47 2.26 1.75
C PHE A 180 3.77 1.53 0.44
N THR A 181 3.25 2.05 -0.67
CA THR A 181 3.54 1.53 -2.02
C THR A 181 5.04 1.58 -2.32
N LEU A 182 5.69 2.73 -2.11
CA LEU A 182 7.14 2.88 -2.30
C LEU A 182 7.94 1.93 -1.39
N HIS A 183 7.52 1.76 -0.13
CA HIS A 183 8.18 0.83 0.79
C HIS A 183 8.10 -0.62 0.29
N ALA A 184 6.93 -1.07 -0.15
CA ALA A 184 6.77 -2.42 -0.68
C ALA A 184 7.55 -2.63 -1.98
N MET A 185 7.55 -1.63 -2.89
CA MET A 185 8.35 -1.68 -4.11
C MET A 185 9.86 -1.80 -3.81
N ASP A 186 10.35 -1.08 -2.80
CA ASP A 186 11.76 -1.12 -2.42
C ASP A 186 12.13 -2.41 -1.69
N THR A 187 11.38 -2.76 -0.65
CA THR A 187 11.75 -3.87 0.24
C THR A 187 11.45 -5.25 -0.34
N VAL A 188 10.41 -5.37 -1.18
CA VAL A 188 9.97 -6.66 -1.75
C VAL A 188 10.42 -6.84 -3.20
N CYS A 189 10.35 -5.77 -4.01
CA CYS A 189 10.74 -5.83 -5.43
C CYS A 189 12.15 -5.29 -5.70
N HIS A 190 12.83 -4.75 -4.67
CA HIS A 190 14.18 -4.17 -4.78
C HIS A 190 14.26 -2.99 -5.78
N ILE A 191 13.16 -2.23 -5.90
CA ILE A 191 13.07 -1.03 -6.72
C ILE A 191 13.02 0.19 -5.81
N GLN A 192 14.17 0.84 -5.63
CA GLN A 192 14.30 2.01 -4.77
C GLN A 192 13.39 3.16 -5.22
N PRO A 193 12.84 3.97 -4.28
CA PRO A 193 11.91 5.04 -4.62
C PRO A 193 12.42 6.00 -5.69
N TRP A 194 13.69 6.41 -5.60
CA TRP A 194 14.27 7.44 -6.48
C TRP A 194 14.45 7.00 -7.94
N ILE A 195 14.55 5.69 -8.19
CA ILE A 195 14.70 5.13 -9.55
C ILE A 195 13.39 4.54 -10.07
N HIS A 196 12.36 4.46 -9.23
CA HIS A 196 11.07 3.90 -9.60
C HIS A 196 10.45 4.70 -10.75
N SER A 197 9.98 4.01 -11.81
CA SER A 197 9.44 4.65 -13.02
C SER A 197 8.32 5.63 -12.71
N TRP A 198 7.32 5.20 -11.92
CA TRP A 198 6.17 6.04 -11.56
C TRP A 198 6.58 7.39 -10.95
N LEU A 199 7.58 7.42 -10.07
CA LEU A 199 8.08 8.65 -9.46
C LEU A 199 8.90 9.48 -10.46
N ARG A 200 9.73 8.82 -11.29
CA ARG A 200 10.51 9.50 -12.34
C ARG A 200 9.63 10.17 -13.39
N ASP A 201 8.49 9.58 -13.71
CA ASP A 201 7.52 10.14 -14.65
C ASP A 201 6.94 11.47 -14.13
N GLN A 202 7.04 11.75 -12.83
CA GLN A 202 6.59 13.02 -12.23
C GLN A 202 7.64 14.14 -12.30
N ILE A 203 8.89 13.87 -12.70
CA ILE A 203 10.01 14.84 -12.62
C ILE A 203 9.69 16.14 -13.38
N SER A 204 9.06 16.07 -14.55
CA SER A 204 8.71 17.27 -15.31
C SER A 204 7.74 18.16 -14.54
N ASP A 205 6.74 17.57 -13.89
CA ASP A 205 5.72 18.32 -13.16
C ASP A 205 6.24 18.82 -11.82
N ILE A 206 7.16 18.08 -11.18
CA ILE A 206 7.91 18.55 -10.00
C ILE A 206 8.74 19.79 -10.34
N LYS A 207 9.50 19.77 -11.44
CA LYS A 207 10.29 20.92 -11.88
C LYS A 207 9.42 22.15 -12.12
N LYS A 208 8.30 21.98 -12.84
CA LYS A 208 7.31 23.06 -13.05
C LYS A 208 6.70 23.54 -11.72
N TYR A 209 6.42 22.65 -10.78
CA TYR A 209 5.87 23.02 -9.48
C TYR A 209 6.83 23.91 -8.69
N ILE A 210 8.11 23.54 -8.67
CA ILE A 210 9.20 24.29 -8.04
C ILE A 210 9.35 25.66 -8.71
N GLU A 211 9.44 25.72 -10.04
CA GLU A 211 9.55 26.98 -10.81
C GLU A 211 8.35 27.91 -10.60
N ASN A 212 7.16 27.35 -10.36
CA ASN A 212 5.94 28.11 -10.09
C ASN A 212 5.75 28.49 -8.60
N GLY A 213 6.80 28.38 -7.79
CA GLY A 213 6.85 28.88 -6.42
C GLY A 213 6.31 27.92 -5.36
N SER A 214 6.16 26.63 -5.66
CA SER A 214 5.75 25.58 -4.70
C SER A 214 4.49 25.92 -3.91
N LYS A 215 3.39 26.28 -4.59
CA LYS A 215 2.14 26.65 -3.91
C LYS A 215 1.43 25.42 -3.35
N PHE A 216 1.17 25.39 -2.04
CA PHE A 216 0.52 24.26 -1.37
C PHE A 216 -0.82 23.82 -1.98
N HIS A 217 -1.61 24.77 -2.48
CA HIS A 217 -2.88 24.41 -3.14
C HIS A 217 -2.65 23.55 -4.40
N ALA A 218 -1.59 23.83 -5.17
CA ALA A 218 -1.22 23.00 -6.32
C ALA A 218 -0.64 21.65 -5.87
N TRP A 219 0.12 21.61 -4.77
CA TRP A 219 0.60 20.36 -4.16
C TRP A 219 -0.54 19.37 -3.88
N LYS A 220 -1.63 19.86 -3.26
CA LYS A 220 -2.79 19.05 -2.90
C LYS A 220 -3.56 18.46 -4.10
N ASN A 221 -3.38 19.03 -5.28
CA ASN A 221 -4.06 18.58 -6.51
C ASN A 221 -3.16 17.69 -7.37
N SER A 222 -1.92 17.41 -6.94
CA SER A 222 -0.93 16.69 -7.73
C SER A 222 -0.25 15.60 -6.89
N PRO A 223 -0.86 14.40 -6.75
CA PRO A 223 -0.32 13.35 -5.89
C PRO A 223 1.12 12.95 -6.22
N GLY A 224 1.50 12.95 -7.50
CA GLY A 224 2.88 12.67 -7.94
C GLY A 224 3.90 13.70 -7.45
N VAL A 225 3.56 15.00 -7.49
CA VAL A 225 4.37 16.05 -6.86
C VAL A 225 4.35 15.88 -5.34
N GLY A 226 3.18 15.56 -4.79
CA GLY A 226 2.96 15.40 -3.36
C GLY A 226 3.84 14.32 -2.73
N LEU A 227 4.00 13.19 -3.43
CA LEU A 227 4.79 12.05 -2.97
C LEU A 227 6.28 12.37 -2.87
N PHE A 228 6.77 13.35 -3.63
CA PHE A 228 8.20 13.57 -3.80
C PHE A 228 8.91 13.98 -2.50
N VAL A 229 8.30 14.84 -1.67
CA VAL A 229 8.87 15.19 -0.35
C VAL A 229 8.99 13.97 0.56
N TYR A 230 8.04 13.03 0.48
CA TYR A 230 8.11 11.79 1.25
C TYR A 230 9.20 10.85 0.72
N ALA A 231 9.38 10.77 -0.61
CA ALA A 231 10.48 10.03 -1.21
C ALA A 231 11.86 10.62 -0.85
N GLN A 232 11.98 11.95 -0.76
CA GLN A 232 13.20 12.62 -0.26
C GLN A 232 13.50 12.21 1.18
N LEU A 233 12.50 12.21 2.08
CA LEU A 233 12.72 11.77 3.46
C LEU A 233 13.24 10.32 3.55
N VAL A 234 12.78 9.42 2.67
CA VAL A 234 13.30 8.04 2.62
C VAL A 234 14.73 8.03 2.09
N ARG A 235 15.01 8.80 1.04
CA ARG A 235 16.35 8.90 0.45
C ARG A 235 17.38 9.39 1.48
N GLU A 236 17.03 10.40 2.27
CA GLU A 236 17.93 11.03 3.24
C GLU A 236 18.05 10.25 4.55
N TYR A 237 16.93 9.71 5.05
CA TYR A 237 16.86 9.16 6.41
C TYR A 237 16.50 7.68 6.48
N GLY A 238 16.20 7.04 5.35
CA GLY A 238 15.90 5.62 5.26
C GLY A 238 14.54 5.21 5.87
N TRP A 239 14.15 3.96 5.58
CA TRP A 239 12.88 3.41 6.03
C TRP A 239 12.78 3.18 7.54
N ASP A 240 13.91 2.97 8.23
CA ASP A 240 13.87 2.72 9.68
C ASP A 240 13.39 3.94 10.47
N ASN A 241 13.70 5.15 10.02
CA ASN A 241 13.12 6.37 10.60
C ASN A 241 11.62 6.48 10.32
N TYR A 242 11.17 6.13 9.11
CA TYR A 242 9.74 6.03 8.81
C TYR A 242 9.01 5.03 9.71
N LYS A 243 9.58 3.82 9.87
CA LYS A 243 9.04 2.78 10.77
C LYS A 243 8.94 3.30 12.19
N ALA A 244 9.95 4.02 12.69
CA ALA A 244 9.94 4.60 14.02
C ALA A 244 8.84 5.68 14.17
N VAL A 245 8.70 6.58 13.19
CA VAL A 245 7.62 7.59 13.17
C VAL A 245 6.24 6.93 13.20
N PHE A 246 5.97 5.96 12.31
CA PHE A 246 4.67 5.30 12.28
C PHE A 246 4.37 4.52 13.56
N ARG A 247 5.37 3.84 14.14
CA ARG A 247 5.23 3.19 15.45
C ARG A 247 4.89 4.20 16.55
N GLN A 248 5.50 5.38 16.55
CA GLN A 248 5.16 6.43 17.51
C GLN A 248 3.70 6.90 17.34
N TYR A 249 3.21 7.03 16.10
CA TYR A 249 1.81 7.34 15.86
C TYR A 249 0.86 6.24 16.33
N GLU A 250 1.16 4.96 16.05
CA GLU A 250 0.34 3.83 16.50
C GLU A 250 0.30 3.67 18.03
N GLN A 251 1.39 4.06 18.71
CA GLN A 251 1.50 4.08 20.17
C GLN A 251 0.75 5.27 20.78
N THR A 252 0.97 6.48 20.26
CA THR A 252 0.45 7.72 20.85
C THR A 252 -0.99 8.02 20.45
N ARG A 253 -1.40 7.61 19.25
CA ARG A 253 -2.74 7.83 18.66
C ARG A 253 -3.25 9.24 18.93
N PRO A 254 -2.52 10.27 18.45
CA PRO A 254 -2.80 11.64 18.85
C PRO A 254 -4.18 12.06 18.36
N VAL A 255 -4.86 12.84 19.20
CA VAL A 255 -6.11 13.51 18.82
C VAL A 255 -5.72 14.82 18.14
N LEU A 256 -6.02 14.93 16.85
CA LEU A 256 -5.72 16.10 16.02
C LEU A 256 -7.04 16.57 15.40
N HIS A 257 -7.33 17.86 15.49
CA HIS A 257 -8.66 18.41 15.21
C HIS A 257 -8.80 18.97 13.80
N ASN A 258 -7.69 19.21 13.09
CA ASN A 258 -7.68 19.79 11.76
C ASN A 258 -6.42 19.42 10.97
N ASP A 259 -6.42 19.72 9.68
CA ASP A 259 -5.31 19.41 8.78
C ASP A 259 -4.00 20.11 9.15
N GLN A 260 -4.05 21.34 9.70
CA GLN A 260 -2.85 22.05 10.12
C GLN A 260 -2.14 21.31 11.25
N GLU A 261 -2.89 20.85 12.25
CA GLU A 261 -2.35 20.05 13.36
C GLU A 261 -1.74 18.72 12.88
N LYS A 262 -2.34 18.07 11.86
CA LYS A 262 -1.79 16.87 11.23
C LYS A 262 -0.44 17.13 10.55
N MET A 263 -0.35 18.21 9.76
CA MET A 263 0.90 18.60 9.10
C MET A 263 1.99 18.98 10.11
N ASP A 264 1.67 19.85 11.07
CA ASP A 264 2.58 20.27 12.12
C ASP A 264 3.10 19.08 12.94
N ARG A 265 2.19 18.15 13.30
CA ARG A 265 2.56 16.93 14.03
C ARG A 265 3.47 16.04 13.20
N TRP A 266 3.23 15.90 11.89
CA TRP A 266 4.13 15.16 10.99
C TRP A 266 5.52 15.75 10.96
N ILE A 267 5.63 17.05 10.72
CA ILE A 267 6.91 17.78 10.65
C ILE A 267 7.66 17.66 11.98
N GLU A 268 6.99 17.89 13.11
CA GLU A 268 7.61 17.79 14.43
C GLU A 268 8.07 16.36 14.74
N THR A 269 7.19 15.38 14.54
CA THR A 269 7.50 13.97 14.86
C THR A 269 8.68 13.48 14.04
N PHE A 270 8.69 13.74 12.74
CA PHE A 270 9.78 13.31 11.87
C PHE A 270 11.08 14.05 12.18
N SER A 271 11.03 15.38 12.40
CA SER A 271 12.20 16.20 12.76
C SER A 271 12.86 15.68 14.04
N ARG A 272 12.07 15.38 15.07
CA ARG A 272 12.57 14.81 16.32
C ARG A 272 13.14 13.41 16.14
N GLN A 273 12.53 12.59 15.28
CA GLN A 273 13.01 11.24 14.99
C GLN A 273 14.39 11.26 14.31
N VAL A 274 14.62 12.18 13.36
CA VAL A 274 15.90 12.26 12.64
C VAL A 274 16.93 13.16 13.31
N GLY A 275 16.52 13.94 14.33
CA GLY A 275 17.40 14.85 15.06
C GLY A 275 17.70 16.17 14.35
N TYR A 276 16.98 16.49 13.27
CA TYR A 276 17.17 17.70 12.48
C TYR A 276 15.85 18.47 12.31
N ASN A 277 15.95 19.79 12.18
CA ASN A 277 14.82 20.65 11.85
C ASN A 277 14.49 20.54 10.36
N LEU A 278 13.36 19.88 10.04
CA LEU A 278 12.89 19.69 8.66
C LEU A 278 11.96 20.80 8.17
N ILE A 279 11.71 21.85 8.96
CA ILE A 279 10.84 22.96 8.54
C ILE A 279 11.28 23.57 7.19
N PRO A 280 12.58 23.83 6.92
CA PRO A 280 12.99 24.35 5.62
C PRO A 280 12.61 23.45 4.45
N LEU A 281 12.72 22.12 4.61
CA LEU A 281 12.28 21.16 3.60
C LEU A 281 10.77 21.28 3.33
N PHE A 282 9.94 21.26 4.37
CA PHE A 282 8.49 21.33 4.19
C PHE A 282 8.04 22.70 3.65
N LYS A 283 8.69 23.79 4.07
CA LYS A 283 8.47 25.14 3.49
C LYS A 283 8.88 25.21 2.03
N PHE A 284 9.99 24.59 1.63
CA PHE A 284 10.41 24.49 0.22
C PHE A 284 9.32 23.82 -0.65
N TRP A 285 8.64 22.81 -0.10
CA TRP A 285 7.49 22.16 -0.74
C TRP A 285 6.15 22.88 -0.56
N GLY A 286 6.15 24.02 0.12
CA GLY A 286 5.00 24.90 0.27
C GLY A 286 4.12 24.64 1.48
N PHE A 287 4.47 23.70 2.37
CA PHE A 287 3.62 23.39 3.53
C PHE A 287 3.46 24.62 4.44
N PRO A 288 2.23 24.90 4.92
CA PRO A 288 2.04 25.83 6.01
C PRO A 288 2.58 25.21 7.31
N VAL A 289 3.31 25.98 8.10
CA VAL A 289 3.87 25.56 9.38
C VAL A 289 3.47 26.58 10.45
N SER A 290 2.90 26.13 11.56
CA SER A 290 2.53 27.03 12.64
C SER A 290 3.74 27.58 13.39
N GLN A 291 3.56 28.74 14.04
CA GLN A 291 4.60 29.32 14.88
C GLN A 291 5.00 28.39 16.04
N SER A 292 4.04 27.65 16.61
CA SER A 292 4.33 26.68 17.67
C SER A 292 5.27 25.57 17.21
N THR A 293 5.12 25.08 15.97
CA THR A 293 6.02 24.05 15.43
C THR A 293 7.39 24.62 15.13
N ILE A 294 7.47 25.88 14.65
CA ILE A 294 8.73 26.60 14.50
C ILE A 294 9.46 26.65 15.85
N ASP A 295 8.80 27.20 16.87
CA ASP A 295 9.36 27.37 18.21
C ASP A 295 9.81 26.04 18.82
N ALA A 296 9.03 24.96 18.61
CA ALA A 296 9.31 23.62 19.13
C ALA A 296 10.54 22.93 18.51
N LEU A 297 11.00 23.41 17.33
CA LEU A 297 12.12 22.83 16.58
C LEU A 297 13.31 23.79 16.44
N LEU A 298 13.24 25.02 17.01
CA LEU A 298 14.31 26.03 16.93
C LEU A 298 15.67 25.54 17.46
N THR A 299 15.67 24.58 18.39
CA THR A 299 16.90 24.06 19.00
C THR A 299 17.59 22.98 18.17
N LEU A 300 16.91 22.42 17.16
CA LEU A 300 17.49 21.41 16.27
C LEU A 300 18.27 22.10 15.14
N GLU A 301 19.38 21.49 14.75
CA GLU A 301 20.14 21.90 13.57
C GLU A 301 19.28 21.74 12.31
N ILE A 302 19.37 22.68 11.38
CA ILE A 302 18.69 22.58 10.08
C ILE A 302 19.26 21.38 9.34
N ALA A 303 18.40 20.55 8.77
CA ALA A 303 18.83 19.45 7.90
C ALA A 303 19.59 19.98 6.68
N ASP A 304 20.81 19.50 6.47
CA ASP A 304 21.59 19.79 5.25
C ASP A 304 21.19 18.80 4.15
N ILE A 305 20.08 19.09 3.46
CA ILE A 305 19.60 18.29 2.34
C ILE A 305 19.93 19.06 1.06
N SER A 306 20.75 18.44 0.20
CA SER A 306 21.12 18.98 -1.11
C SER A 306 20.84 17.94 -2.17
N ASP A 307 19.89 18.25 -3.05
CA ASP A 307 19.60 17.47 -4.24
C ASP A 307 19.28 18.38 -5.43
N GLU A 308 19.17 17.75 -6.61
CA GLU A 308 18.98 18.46 -7.87
C GLU A 308 17.68 19.28 -7.93
N PHE A 309 16.75 19.09 -6.99
CA PHE A 309 15.49 19.83 -6.91
C PHE A 309 15.61 21.01 -5.95
N ILE A 310 16.25 20.84 -4.80
CA ILE A 310 16.54 21.94 -3.87
C ILE A 310 17.45 22.97 -4.54
N GLU A 311 18.44 22.53 -5.33
CA GLU A 311 19.35 23.39 -6.10
C GLU A 311 18.65 24.27 -7.15
N MET A 312 17.41 23.94 -7.55
CA MET A 312 16.64 24.79 -8.46
C MET A 312 16.14 26.09 -7.82
N ALA A 313 16.01 26.12 -6.49
CA ALA A 313 15.52 27.28 -5.76
C ALA A 313 16.08 27.30 -4.31
N PRO A 314 17.41 27.35 -4.14
CA PRO A 314 18.07 27.22 -2.84
C PRO A 314 17.69 28.34 -1.87
N GLU A 315 17.28 29.50 -2.39
CA GLU A 315 16.79 30.64 -1.60
C GLU A 315 15.51 30.32 -0.80
N ARG A 316 14.76 29.27 -1.18
CA ARG A 316 13.56 28.83 -0.46
C ARG A 316 13.83 27.77 0.61
N TYR A 317 15.03 27.20 0.64
CA TYR A 317 15.44 26.25 1.66
C TYR A 317 16.09 26.99 2.84
N GLN A 318 15.29 27.79 3.55
CA GLN A 318 15.72 28.62 4.67
C GLN A 318 14.63 28.62 5.76
N ILE A 319 14.98 29.01 7.00
CA ILE A 319 14.02 29.12 8.13
C ILE A 319 13.05 30.27 7.89
#